data_AF-A0AAU2T291-F1
#
_entry.id   AF-A0AAU2T291-F1
#
_cell.length_a   1.000
_cell.length_b   1.000
_cell.length_c   1.000
_cell.angle_alpha   90.00
_cell.angle_beta   90.00
_cell.angle_gamma   90.00
#
_symmetry.space_group_name_H-M   'P 1'
#
loop_
_entity.id
_entity.type
_entity.pdbx_description
1 polymer ?
#
loop_
_entity_poly.entity_id
_entity_poly.type
_entity_poly.pdbx_seq_one_letter_code
_entity_poly.pdbx_strand_id
1 'polypeptide(L)'
;MSEQFEPSEPSESAERAERAEAAERLRRAGYSEADVQREVTELEEKSATAARIFDLRRIIGGLFVVYGVIVTIAGITDSDAEIDKAQGININLWTGLAMLALGIFFLAWLKLRPVAPVTPTLPPEALEGKPPRGE
;
A
#
# COMPACT_ATOMS: atom_id res chain seq x y z
N MET A 1 -14.82 -0.42 63.95
CA MET A 1 -16.28 -0.40 63.78
C MET A 1 -16.57 0.35 62.50
N SER A 2 -17.33 -0.29 61.63
CA SER A 2 -17.63 0.07 60.25
C SER A 2 -18.80 1.05 60.21
N GLU A 3 -18.74 2.08 59.36
CA GLU A 3 -19.89 2.53 58.58
C GLU A 3 -19.42 3.08 57.23
N GLN A 4 -20.14 2.68 56.19
CA GLN A 4 -20.01 3.13 54.82
C GLN A 4 -21.40 3.55 54.39
N PHE A 5 -21.54 4.77 53.88
CA PHE A 5 -22.55 5.06 52.85
C PHE A 5 -22.17 6.25 51.97
N GLU A 6 -23.01 6.43 50.95
CA GLU A 6 -23.25 7.51 49.97
C GLU A 6 -22.83 7.09 48.54
N PRO A 7 -23.66 7.23 47.45
CA PRO A 7 -23.79 8.54 46.71
C PRO A 7 -24.95 8.76 45.64
N SER A 8 -24.94 9.94 44.94
CA SER A 8 -25.83 10.53 43.88
C SER A 8 -25.06 11.18 42.67
N GLU A 9 -25.69 11.49 41.49
CA GLU A 9 -25.04 11.80 40.14
C GLU A 9 -24.61 13.28 39.78
N PRO A 10 -23.69 13.54 38.78
CA PRO A 10 -22.88 14.79 38.60
C PRO A 10 -23.11 15.73 37.36
N SER A 11 -22.46 16.94 37.33
CA SER A 11 -22.69 18.13 36.42
C SER A 11 -21.74 18.35 35.19
N GLU A 12 -22.11 19.16 34.17
CA GLU A 12 -21.37 19.40 32.88
C GLU A 12 -19.92 19.92 33.01
N SER A 13 -19.65 20.75 34.02
CA SER A 13 -18.29 21.18 34.37
C SER A 13 -17.44 20.02 34.90
N ALA A 14 -18.07 19.07 35.59
CA ALA A 14 -17.42 17.82 35.99
C ALA A 14 -17.15 16.95 34.76
N GLU A 15 -18.02 16.96 33.75
CA GLU A 15 -17.80 16.22 32.50
C GLU A 15 -16.62 16.77 31.68
N ARG A 16 -16.45 18.10 31.62
CA ARG A 16 -15.27 18.72 30.98
C ARG A 16 -13.98 18.47 31.77
N ALA A 17 -14.07 18.50 33.10
CA ALA A 17 -12.95 18.14 33.97
C ALA A 17 -12.59 16.66 33.81
N GLU A 18 -13.58 15.76 33.71
CA GLU A 18 -13.39 14.34 33.42
C GLU A 18 -12.78 14.11 32.04
N ARG A 19 -13.17 14.86 31.01
CA ARG A 19 -12.54 14.76 29.68
C ARG A 19 -11.10 15.26 29.67
N ALA A 20 -10.79 16.32 30.42
CA ALA A 20 -9.44 16.82 30.59
C ALA A 20 -8.57 15.81 31.37
N GLU A 21 -9.11 15.26 32.47
CA GLU A 21 -8.47 14.17 33.20
C GLU A 21 -8.32 12.91 32.35
N ALA A 22 -9.32 12.56 31.53
CA ALA A 22 -9.27 11.40 30.65
C ALA A 22 -8.21 11.58 29.55
N ALA A 23 -8.13 12.77 28.96
CA ALA A 23 -7.06 13.12 28.02
C ALA A 23 -5.68 13.06 28.70
N GLU A 24 -5.57 13.55 29.93
CA GLU A 24 -4.33 13.45 30.73
C GLU A 24 -4.01 12.00 31.13
N ARG A 25 -5.02 11.18 31.43
CA ARG A 25 -4.90 9.74 31.72
C ARG A 25 -4.46 8.96 30.49
N LEU A 26 -4.98 9.29 29.30
CA LEU A 26 -4.54 8.72 28.02
C LEU A 26 -3.08 9.12 27.71
N ARG A 27 -2.75 10.39 27.97
CA ARG A 27 -1.39 10.93 27.86
C ARG A 27 -0.43 10.26 28.86
N ARG A 28 -0.88 9.96 30.08
CA ARG A 28 -0.15 9.23 31.12
C ARG A 28 -0.08 7.72 30.85
N ALA A 29 -1.09 7.16 30.19
CA ALA A 29 -1.13 5.77 29.71
C ALA A 29 -0.24 5.55 28.48
N GLY A 30 0.49 6.57 28.02
CA GLY A 30 1.50 6.44 26.99
C GLY A 30 0.97 6.56 25.55
N TYR A 31 -0.27 7.03 25.36
CA TYR A 31 -0.77 7.45 24.05
C TYR A 31 -0.59 8.97 23.93
N SER A 32 0.59 9.40 23.50
CA SER A 32 0.88 10.81 23.21
C SER A 32 0.56 11.12 21.75
N GLU A 33 0.21 12.37 21.44
CA GLU A 33 0.02 12.83 20.05
C GLU A 33 1.25 12.55 19.17
N ALA A 34 2.43 12.52 19.77
CA ALA A 34 3.68 12.16 19.10
C ALA A 34 3.75 10.70 18.67
N ASP A 35 3.14 9.78 19.42
CA ASP A 35 3.08 8.36 19.08
C ASP A 35 2.15 8.13 17.89
N VAL A 36 1.04 8.88 17.84
CA VAL A 36 0.11 8.90 16.71
C VAL A 36 0.81 9.37 15.43
N GLN A 37 1.59 10.45 15.51
CA GLN A 37 2.34 10.96 14.35
C GLN A 37 3.42 10.00 13.87
N ARG A 38 4.08 9.28 14.79
CA ARG A 38 5.08 8.27 14.45
C ARG A 38 4.45 7.05 13.80
N GLU A 39 3.31 6.59 14.33
CA GLU A 39 2.57 5.48 13.74
C GLU A 39 2.05 5.85 12.35
N VAL A 40 1.56 7.09 12.16
CA VAL A 40 1.22 7.61 10.84
C VAL A 40 2.46 7.56 9.95
N THR A 41 3.59 8.15 10.34
CA THR A 41 4.87 8.21 9.57
C THR A 41 5.47 6.84 9.19
N GLU A 42 5.27 5.84 10.03
CA GLU A 42 5.82 4.48 9.84
C GLU A 42 4.88 3.56 9.06
N LEU A 43 3.57 3.60 9.40
CA LEU A 43 2.54 3.09 8.49
C LEU A 43 2.80 3.69 7.15
N GLU A 44 3.13 4.98 7.20
CA GLU A 44 3.80 5.78 6.24
C GLU A 44 4.85 5.00 5.43
N GLU A 45 6.11 5.31 5.50
CA GLU A 45 7.18 4.66 4.72
C GLU A 45 7.04 3.17 4.26
N LYS A 46 6.58 2.27 5.15
CA LYS A 46 6.35 0.83 4.87
C LYS A 46 5.62 0.58 3.59
N SER A 47 4.68 1.45 3.42
CA SER A 47 3.60 1.19 2.56
C SER A 47 4.11 1.87 1.26
N ALA A 48 4.74 3.08 1.18
CA ALA A 48 5.36 3.66 -0.08
C ALA A 48 6.20 2.66 -0.88
N THR A 49 6.93 1.86 -0.14
CA THR A 49 7.74 0.76 -0.65
C THR A 49 6.90 -0.35 -1.29
N ALA A 50 5.78 -0.73 -0.67
CA ALA A 50 4.82 -1.71 -1.15
C ALA A 50 4.15 -1.32 -2.48
N ALA A 51 3.54 -0.13 -2.66
CA ALA A 51 2.92 0.19 -3.97
C ALA A 51 3.93 0.16 -5.11
N ARG A 52 5.18 0.58 -4.89
CA ARG A 52 6.16 0.63 -5.98
C ARG A 52 6.49 -0.77 -6.54
N ILE A 53 6.58 -1.78 -5.68
CA ILE A 53 6.79 -3.19 -6.10
C ILE A 53 5.53 -3.77 -6.77
N PHE A 54 4.38 -3.18 -6.49
CA PHE A 54 3.08 -3.58 -7.02
C PHE A 54 2.68 -2.90 -8.32
N ASP A 55 3.13 -1.67 -8.55
CA ASP A 55 3.00 -1.00 -9.83
C ASP A 55 3.92 -1.63 -10.87
N LEU A 56 5.15 -2.02 -10.47
CA LEU A 56 6.10 -2.59 -11.42
C LEU A 56 5.61 -3.91 -12.03
N ARG A 57 5.10 -4.85 -11.20
CA ARG A 57 4.58 -6.13 -11.69
C ARG A 57 3.36 -5.96 -12.60
N ARG A 58 2.54 -4.94 -12.35
CA ARG A 58 1.33 -4.66 -13.12
C ARG A 58 1.67 -4.00 -14.45
N ILE A 59 2.62 -3.06 -14.46
CA ILE A 59 3.14 -2.43 -15.67
C ILE A 59 3.81 -3.48 -16.55
N ILE A 60 4.76 -4.26 -16.02
CA ILE A 60 5.47 -5.30 -16.77
C ILE A 60 4.49 -6.38 -17.27
N GLY A 61 3.60 -6.88 -16.40
CA GLY A 61 2.60 -7.87 -16.77
C GLY A 61 1.64 -7.39 -17.87
N GLY A 62 1.15 -6.16 -17.76
CA GLY A 62 0.31 -5.55 -18.80
C GLY A 62 1.07 -5.38 -20.13
N LEU A 63 2.33 -4.98 -20.08
CA LEU A 63 3.18 -4.82 -21.25
C LEU A 63 3.40 -6.18 -21.96
N PHE A 64 3.67 -7.25 -21.20
CA PHE A 64 3.78 -8.61 -21.74
C PHE A 64 2.50 -9.11 -22.40
N VAL A 65 1.33 -8.78 -21.82
CA VAL A 65 0.05 -9.14 -22.44
C VAL A 65 -0.13 -8.39 -23.77
N VAL A 66 0.10 -7.07 -23.81
CA VAL A 66 -0.06 -6.27 -25.03
C VAL A 66 0.88 -6.75 -26.14
N TYR A 67 2.19 -6.88 -25.85
CA TYR A 67 3.15 -7.36 -26.83
C TYR A 67 2.90 -8.82 -27.21
N GLY A 68 2.55 -9.68 -26.24
CA GLY A 68 2.21 -11.08 -26.48
C GLY A 68 1.03 -11.21 -27.45
N VAL A 69 -0.03 -10.43 -27.28
CA VAL A 69 -1.17 -10.42 -28.22
C VAL A 69 -0.74 -9.99 -29.62
N ILE A 70 0.04 -8.92 -29.75
CA ILE A 70 0.53 -8.44 -31.06
C ILE A 70 1.38 -9.52 -31.75
N VAL A 71 2.33 -10.11 -31.02
CA VAL A 71 3.23 -11.15 -31.54
C VAL A 71 2.48 -12.44 -31.87
N THR A 72 1.50 -12.84 -31.06
CA THR A 72 0.62 -13.97 -31.36
C THR A 72 -0.21 -13.72 -32.61
N ILE A 73 -0.80 -12.53 -32.78
CA ILE A 73 -1.53 -12.18 -34.01
C ILE A 73 -0.59 -12.20 -35.21
N ALA A 74 0.60 -11.59 -35.10
CA ALA A 74 1.61 -11.64 -36.17
C ALA A 74 1.99 -13.08 -36.53
N GLY A 75 2.20 -13.95 -35.54
CA GLY A 75 2.48 -15.37 -35.75
C GLY A 75 1.32 -16.17 -36.36
N ILE A 76 0.06 -15.82 -36.05
CA ILE A 76 -1.12 -16.43 -36.70
C ILE A 76 -1.26 -15.96 -38.16
N THR A 77 -0.85 -14.73 -38.43
CA THR A 77 -0.99 -14.10 -39.77
C THR A 77 0.21 -14.37 -40.68
N ASP A 78 1.30 -14.94 -40.15
CA ASP A 78 2.44 -15.38 -40.93
C ASP A 78 1.96 -16.40 -41.98
N SER A 79 2.14 -16.02 -43.25
CA SER A 79 1.69 -16.78 -44.41
C SER A 79 2.44 -18.11 -44.51
N ASP A 80 1.73 -19.16 -44.94
CA ASP A 80 2.22 -20.54 -45.11
C ASP A 80 3.60 -20.68 -45.79
N ALA A 81 4.01 -19.68 -46.58
CA ALA A 81 5.33 -19.60 -47.24
C ALA A 81 6.55 -19.46 -46.29
N GLU A 82 6.37 -18.95 -45.06
CA GLU A 82 7.42 -18.88 -44.02
C GLU A 82 7.42 -20.15 -43.14
N ILE A 83 6.24 -20.74 -42.89
CA ILE A 83 6.04 -21.95 -42.06
C ILE A 83 6.73 -23.17 -42.69
N ASP A 84 6.75 -23.27 -44.02
CA ASP A 84 7.41 -24.34 -44.78
C ASP A 84 8.95 -24.30 -44.67
N LYS A 85 9.54 -23.12 -44.40
CA LYS A 85 11.00 -22.98 -44.21
C LYS A 85 11.45 -23.22 -42.76
N ALA A 86 10.53 -23.14 -41.80
CA ALA A 86 10.82 -23.21 -40.36
C ALA A 86 10.52 -24.59 -39.72
N GLN A 87 10.54 -25.67 -40.50
CA GLN A 87 10.18 -27.02 -40.04
C GLN A 87 8.81 -27.09 -39.32
N GLY A 88 7.86 -26.22 -39.68
CA GLY A 88 6.51 -26.21 -39.11
C GLY A 88 6.39 -25.60 -37.70
N ILE A 89 7.46 -25.00 -37.14
CA ILE A 89 7.40 -24.33 -35.83
C ILE A 89 7.40 -22.82 -36.02
N ASN A 90 6.26 -22.20 -35.73
CA ASN A 90 6.10 -20.75 -35.81
C ASN A 90 6.68 -20.08 -34.53
N ILE A 91 7.91 -19.54 -34.64
CA ILE A 91 8.63 -18.91 -33.52
C ILE A 91 7.83 -17.73 -32.94
N ASN A 92 7.24 -16.89 -33.80
CA ASN A 92 6.42 -15.77 -33.35
C ASN A 92 5.21 -16.26 -32.55
N LEU A 93 4.53 -17.30 -33.02
CA LEU A 93 3.38 -17.85 -32.32
C LEU A 93 3.74 -18.38 -30.93
N TRP A 94 4.82 -19.17 -30.82
CA TRP A 94 5.28 -19.73 -29.55
C TRP A 94 5.80 -18.67 -28.59
N THR A 95 6.57 -17.69 -29.08
CA THR A 95 7.06 -16.58 -28.24
C THR A 95 5.93 -15.67 -27.79
N GLY A 96 4.98 -15.34 -28.67
CA GLY A 96 3.78 -14.59 -28.31
C GLY A 96 2.93 -15.32 -27.26
N LEU A 97 2.71 -16.63 -27.43
CA LEU A 97 1.95 -17.43 -26.48
C LEU A 97 2.65 -17.56 -25.12
N ALA A 98 3.98 -17.73 -25.11
CA ALA A 98 4.77 -17.75 -23.89
C ALA A 98 4.71 -16.38 -23.16
N MET A 99 4.84 -15.28 -23.90
CA MET A 99 4.69 -13.92 -23.36
C MET A 99 3.29 -13.68 -22.80
N LEU A 100 2.26 -14.16 -23.48
CA LEU A 100 0.87 -14.03 -23.05
C LEU A 100 0.61 -14.82 -21.77
N ALA A 101 1.07 -16.07 -21.71
CA ALA A 101 0.96 -16.91 -20.51
C ALA A 101 1.67 -16.27 -19.31
N LEU A 102 2.87 -15.73 -19.52
CA LEU A 102 3.63 -15.02 -18.48
C LEU A 102 2.93 -13.74 -18.03
N GLY A 103 2.40 -12.95 -18.97
CA GLY A 103 1.63 -11.73 -18.67
C GLY A 103 0.37 -12.02 -17.85
N ILE A 104 -0.40 -13.03 -18.25
CA ILE A 104 -1.60 -13.48 -17.52
C ILE A 104 -1.21 -14.00 -16.13
N PHE A 105 -0.12 -14.76 -16.02
CA PHE A 105 0.40 -15.22 -14.72
C PHE A 105 0.68 -14.04 -13.78
N PHE A 106 1.36 -12.99 -14.25
CA PHE A 106 1.63 -11.80 -13.45
C PHE A 106 0.35 -11.06 -13.04
N LEU A 107 -0.67 -11.00 -13.91
CA LEU A 107 -1.97 -10.41 -13.59
C LEU A 107 -2.76 -11.26 -12.58
N ALA A 108 -2.76 -12.58 -12.72
CA ALA A 108 -3.39 -13.50 -11.77
C ALA A 108 -2.71 -13.44 -10.39
N TRP A 109 -1.38 -13.29 -10.38
CA TRP A 109 -0.59 -13.14 -9.15
C TRP A 109 -0.91 -11.85 -8.40
N LEU A 110 -1.19 -10.76 -9.12
CA LEU A 110 -1.66 -9.49 -8.53
C LEU A 110 -2.97 -9.69 -7.73
N LYS A 111 -3.86 -10.54 -8.24
CA LYS A 111 -5.12 -10.88 -7.58
C LYS A 111 -4.90 -11.78 -6.36
N LEU A 112 -3.83 -12.58 -6.34
CA LEU A 112 -3.51 -13.52 -5.27
C LEU A 112 -2.70 -12.89 -4.12
N ARG A 113 -1.91 -11.87 -4.40
CA ARG A 113 -1.15 -11.12 -3.39
C ARG A 113 -1.45 -9.65 -3.55
N PRO A 114 -2.50 -9.08 -2.95
CA PRO A 114 -2.79 -7.64 -3.02
C PRO A 114 -1.79 -6.79 -2.21
N VAL A 115 -1.58 -5.53 -2.63
CA VAL A 115 -0.68 -4.56 -1.96
C VAL A 115 -1.27 -4.14 -0.63
N ALA A 116 -0.48 -4.18 0.44
CA ALA A 116 -0.75 -3.28 1.56
C ALA A 116 -0.52 -1.84 1.07
N PRO A 117 -1.30 -0.84 1.53
CA PRO A 117 -1.27 0.56 1.04
C PRO A 117 0.10 1.20 1.07
N VAL A 118 0.16 2.49 0.74
CA VAL A 118 1.35 3.30 0.91
C VAL A 118 1.13 4.56 1.67
N THR A 119 2.20 5.02 2.27
CA THR A 119 2.23 5.81 3.45
C THR A 119 3.68 6.52 3.36
N PRO A 120 3.98 7.80 3.59
CA PRO A 120 5.37 8.42 3.53
C PRO A 120 6.25 8.82 4.80
N THR A 121 7.56 8.50 4.85
CA THR A 121 8.49 8.97 5.90
C THR A 121 8.62 10.50 5.97
N LEU A 122 8.49 11.12 7.15
CA LEU A 122 8.59 12.57 7.32
C LEU A 122 10.06 13.06 7.32
N PRO A 123 10.36 14.22 6.69
CA PRO A 123 11.71 14.79 6.63
C PRO A 123 12.25 15.25 8.00
N PRO A 124 13.57 15.23 8.21
CA PRO A 124 14.20 15.62 9.49
C PRO A 124 13.97 17.09 9.88
N GLU A 125 13.55 17.96 8.95
CA GLU A 125 13.24 19.37 9.22
C GLU A 125 12.01 19.56 10.13
N ALA A 126 11.11 18.58 10.18
CA ALA A 126 9.98 18.58 11.12
C ALA A 126 10.39 18.25 12.57
N LEU A 127 11.64 17.83 12.79
CA LEU A 127 12.19 17.50 14.10
C LEU A 127 12.97 18.67 14.73
N GLU A 128 13.28 19.71 13.96
CA GLU A 128 14.09 20.85 14.42
C GLU A 128 13.20 22.03 14.84
N GLY A 129 12.59 21.89 16.02
CA GLY A 129 11.76 22.92 16.65
C GLY A 129 12.57 24.17 17.02
N LYS A 130 12.56 25.18 16.16
CA LYS A 130 12.96 26.56 16.52
C LYS A 130 11.71 27.35 16.88
N PRO A 131 11.44 27.66 18.17
CA PRO A 131 10.22 28.36 18.55
C PRO A 131 10.24 29.83 18.09
N PRO A 132 9.08 30.43 17.75
CA PRO A 132 8.98 31.84 17.42
C PRO A 132 9.33 32.68 18.66
N ARG A 133 10.30 33.59 18.51
CA ARG A 133 10.69 34.56 19.53
C ARG A 133 9.84 35.81 19.39
N GLY A 134 8.90 36.00 20.29
CA GLY A 134 8.10 37.22 20.47
C GLY A 134 6.92 36.91 21.39
N GLU A 135 6.55 37.71 22.39
CA GLU A 135 6.97 39.06 22.81
C GLU A 135 6.85 39.15 24.33
#